data_AF-A0A9X0CMY7-F1
#
_entry.id   AF-A0A9X0CMY7-F1
#
_cell.length_a   1.000
_cell.length_b   1.000
_cell.length_c   1.000
_cell.angle_alpha   90.00
_cell.angle_beta   90.00
_cell.angle_gamma   90.00
#
_symmetry.space_group_name_H-M   'P 1'
#
loop_
_entity.id
_entity.type
_entity.pdbx_description
1 polymer ?
#
loop_
_entity_poly.entity_id
_entity_poly.type
_entity_poly.pdbx_seq_one_letter_code
_entity_poly.pdbx_strand_id
1 'polypeptide(L)'
;MHSYLSKEQRESYLRELFYSSFSDRRASVAIRNEEVRSLGKHLRKLYNLVENGKGLSPDAETALKEVMKFRTNGRPGFYEAKMMADYKRLLLFRGQREDLERNVQEQQCFQCINNKKLKPLTILREDDWYWGTKQQLRCGEIIADTLGGLDPVFGVLLHPAGGRTELANPNNKQFRITGKEKDEIDAILYHTATHDACGYLNEYHYMGPGYNYLGTILTVFPTCIPQSGRLAALMFWKKLINEPDTPFEY
;
A
#
# COMPACT_ATOMS: atom_id res chain seq x y z
N MET A 1 -2.62 -9.13 -11.34
CA MET A 1 -3.98 -9.13 -11.92
C MET A 1 -4.36 -7.79 -12.60
N HIS A 2 -3.44 -6.87 -12.99
CA HIS A 2 -3.84 -5.55 -13.56
C HIS A 2 -3.13 -5.07 -14.83
N SER A 3 -2.23 -5.85 -15.45
CA SER A 3 -1.71 -5.52 -16.79
C SER A 3 -2.75 -5.76 -17.90
N TYR A 4 -3.75 -6.62 -17.65
CA TYR A 4 -4.80 -7.01 -18.59
C TYR A 4 -6.11 -6.21 -18.47
N LEU A 5 -6.23 -5.35 -17.44
CA LEU A 5 -7.44 -4.55 -17.26
C LEU A 5 -7.44 -3.39 -18.27
N SER A 6 -8.60 -3.12 -18.88
CA SER A 6 -8.84 -1.91 -19.66
C SER A 6 -8.73 -0.67 -18.78
N LYS A 7 -8.62 0.51 -19.39
CA LYS A 7 -8.61 1.79 -18.66
C LYS A 7 -9.87 1.92 -17.78
N GLU A 8 -11.04 1.59 -18.33
CA GLU A 8 -12.33 1.68 -17.66
C GLU A 8 -12.40 0.75 -16.45
N GLN A 9 -11.90 -0.48 -16.58
CA GLN A 9 -11.83 -1.43 -15.47
C GLN A 9 -10.90 -0.95 -14.35
N ARG A 10 -9.78 -0.30 -14.68
CA ARG A 10 -8.88 0.30 -13.69
C ARG A 10 -9.54 1.48 -12.98
N GLU A 11 -10.20 2.36 -13.72
CA GLU A 11 -10.94 3.49 -13.14
C GLU A 11 -12.09 2.99 -12.24
N SER A 12 -12.81 1.94 -12.66
CA SER A 12 -13.87 1.32 -11.84
C SER A 12 -13.32 0.75 -10.53
N TYR A 13 -12.22 -0.01 -10.59
CA TYR A 13 -11.56 -0.52 -9.38
C TYR A 13 -11.10 0.61 -8.44
N LEU A 14 -10.50 1.68 -8.99
CA LEU A 14 -10.06 2.81 -8.17
C LEU A 14 -11.22 3.59 -7.57
N ARG A 15 -12.36 3.68 -8.26
CA ARG A 15 -13.62 4.21 -7.72
C ARG A 15 -14.15 3.34 -6.61
N GLU A 16 -14.20 2.02 -6.81
CA GLU A 16 -14.58 1.08 -5.75
C GLU A 16 -13.65 1.21 -4.54
N LEU A 17 -12.34 1.28 -4.74
CA LEU A 17 -11.36 1.49 -3.66
C LEU A 17 -11.56 2.83 -2.93
N PHE A 18 -11.91 3.88 -3.66
CA PHE A 18 -12.26 5.18 -3.09
C PHE A 18 -13.49 5.10 -2.19
N TYR A 19 -14.52 4.36 -2.62
CA TYR A 19 -15.77 4.20 -1.88
C TYR A 19 -15.74 3.04 -0.86
N SER A 20 -14.78 2.11 -0.94
CA SER A 20 -14.67 0.92 -0.10
C SER A 20 -13.83 1.16 1.17
N SER A 21 -13.10 0.14 1.65
CA SER A 21 -12.70 -0.14 3.04
C SER A 21 -11.92 0.93 3.80
N PHE A 22 -11.47 1.99 3.11
CA PHE A 22 -10.73 3.11 3.68
C PHE A 22 -11.37 4.48 3.36
N SER A 23 -12.61 4.50 2.89
CA SER A 23 -13.51 5.64 3.11
C SER A 23 -13.82 5.74 4.61
N ASP A 24 -14.20 6.91 5.12
CA ASP A 24 -14.50 7.12 6.56
C ASP A 24 -15.70 6.29 7.08
N ARG A 25 -16.29 5.42 6.24
CA ARG A 25 -17.56 4.71 6.49
C ARG A 25 -17.39 3.24 6.94
N ARG A 26 -16.18 2.66 7.02
CA ARG A 26 -15.96 1.26 7.46
C ARG A 26 -15.15 1.16 8.78
N ALA A 27 -15.62 0.32 9.70
CA ALA A 27 -15.09 0.16 11.08
C ALA A 27 -13.74 -0.57 11.21
N SER A 28 -13.07 -0.89 10.10
CA SER A 28 -11.86 -1.73 10.08
C SER A 28 -10.55 -0.96 10.20
N VAL A 29 -10.57 0.37 10.17
CA VAL A 29 -9.36 1.20 10.29
C VAL A 29 -9.29 1.74 11.71
N ALA A 30 -8.14 1.65 12.37
CA ALA A 30 -7.92 2.33 13.63
C ALA A 30 -8.15 3.84 13.43
N ILE A 31 -9.21 4.38 14.02
CA ILE A 31 -9.63 5.78 13.83
C ILE A 31 -9.00 6.65 14.92
N ARG A 32 -8.76 6.07 16.10
CA ARG A 32 -8.19 6.80 17.24
C ARG A 32 -6.66 6.78 17.17
N ASN A 33 -6.03 7.92 17.48
CA ASN A 33 -4.57 8.05 17.50
C ASN A 33 -3.87 6.98 18.36
N GLU A 34 -4.47 6.55 19.46
CA GLU A 34 -3.92 5.51 20.34
C GLU A 34 -3.98 4.12 19.69
N GLU A 35 -5.06 3.80 19.00
CA GLU A 35 -5.22 2.55 18.25
C GLU A 35 -4.25 2.50 17.07
N VAL A 36 -4.08 3.62 16.36
CA VAL A 36 -3.10 3.76 15.26
C VAL A 36 -1.68 3.52 15.78
N ARG A 37 -1.29 4.16 16.88
CA ARG A 37 0.03 3.97 17.50
C ARG A 37 0.24 2.53 17.96
N SER A 38 -0.79 1.91 18.53
CA SER A 38 -0.72 0.53 19.01
C SER A 38 -0.61 -0.46 17.85
N LEU A 39 -1.44 -0.33 16.82
CA LEU A 39 -1.33 -1.11 15.58
C LEU A 39 0.05 -0.92 14.95
N GLY A 40 0.52 0.32 14.83
CA GLY A 40 1.83 0.65 14.28
C GLY A 40 2.98 -0.02 15.04
N LYS A 41 2.92 -0.05 16.39
CA LYS A 41 3.89 -0.76 17.23
C LYS A 41 3.95 -2.26 16.91
N HIS A 42 2.79 -2.91 16.77
CA HIS A 42 2.73 -4.35 16.49
C HIS A 42 3.11 -4.68 15.04
N LEU A 43 2.69 -3.86 14.07
CA LEU A 43 3.12 -3.98 12.67
C LEU A 43 4.63 -3.86 12.54
N ARG A 44 5.23 -2.86 13.19
CA ARG A 44 6.68 -2.70 13.22
C ARG A 44 7.38 -3.92 13.83
N LYS A 45 6.91 -4.40 14.98
CA LYS A 45 7.50 -5.60 15.61
C LYS A 45 7.45 -6.79 14.65
N LEU A 46 6.29 -7.01 14.02
CA LEU A 46 6.10 -8.10 13.06
C LEU A 46 7.00 -7.92 11.82
N TYR A 47 7.08 -6.72 11.27
CA TYR A 47 7.97 -6.37 10.17
C TYR A 47 9.43 -6.72 10.50
N ASN A 48 9.95 -6.21 11.62
CA ASN A 48 11.34 -6.46 12.02
C ASN A 48 11.60 -7.96 12.22
N LEU A 49 10.64 -8.72 12.74
CA LEU A 49 10.80 -10.17 12.89
C LEU A 49 10.86 -10.87 11.52
N VAL A 50 10.01 -10.47 10.58
CA VAL A 50 10.03 -11.01 9.21
C VAL A 50 11.34 -10.68 8.51
N GLU A 51 11.77 -9.41 8.53
CA GLU A 51 13.02 -8.96 7.90
C GLU A 51 14.27 -9.66 8.46
N ASN A 52 14.25 -10.04 9.74
CA ASN A 52 15.36 -10.76 10.37
C ASN A 52 15.25 -12.30 10.23
N GLY A 53 14.39 -12.81 9.33
CA GLY A 53 14.20 -14.24 9.12
C GLY A 53 13.48 -14.96 10.27
N LYS A 54 12.89 -14.22 11.22
CA LYS A 54 12.16 -14.73 12.40
C LYS A 54 10.65 -14.71 12.20
N GLY A 55 10.15 -14.66 10.96
CA GLY A 55 8.71 -14.62 10.66
C GLY A 55 7.92 -15.85 11.13
N LEU A 56 8.57 -17.00 11.36
CA LEU A 56 7.93 -18.19 11.91
C LEU A 56 8.18 -18.38 13.42
N SER A 57 8.76 -17.39 14.09
CA SER A 57 9.04 -17.47 15.52
C SER A 57 7.77 -17.31 16.38
N PRO A 58 7.75 -17.81 17.63
CA PRO A 58 6.66 -17.55 18.57
C PRO A 58 6.42 -16.06 18.83
N ASP A 59 7.47 -15.24 18.76
CA ASP A 59 7.38 -13.78 18.86
C ASP A 59 6.61 -13.16 17.69
N ALA A 60 6.80 -13.69 16.47
CA ALA A 60 6.10 -13.25 15.28
C ALA A 60 4.63 -13.65 15.33
N GLU A 61 4.34 -14.88 15.78
CA GLU A 61 2.97 -15.33 16.01
C GLU A 61 2.26 -14.45 17.06
N THR A 62 2.96 -14.10 18.14
CA THR A 62 2.41 -13.21 19.18
C THR A 62 2.15 -11.81 18.62
N ALA A 63 3.09 -11.24 17.86
CA ALA A 63 2.90 -9.94 17.23
C ALA A 63 1.74 -9.96 16.23
N LEU A 64 1.59 -11.03 15.45
CA LEU A 64 0.49 -11.23 14.51
C LEU A 64 -0.86 -11.30 15.23
N LYS A 65 -0.97 -12.04 16.33
CA LYS A 65 -2.20 -12.09 17.16
C LYS A 65 -2.62 -10.72 17.64
N GLU A 66 -1.67 -9.88 18.06
CA GLU A 66 -1.98 -8.50 18.45
C GLU A 66 -2.48 -7.67 17.27
N VAL A 67 -1.85 -7.77 16.09
CA VAL A 67 -2.37 -7.12 14.86
C VAL A 67 -3.79 -7.58 14.56
N MET A 68 -4.07 -8.89 14.66
CA MET A 68 -5.40 -9.47 14.42
C MET A 68 -6.47 -8.94 15.37
N LYS A 69 -6.14 -8.69 16.65
CA LYS A 69 -7.07 -8.07 17.61
C LYS A 69 -7.52 -6.68 17.16
N PHE A 70 -6.58 -5.85 16.68
CA PHE A 70 -6.91 -4.53 16.13
C PHE A 70 -7.73 -4.62 14.85
N ARG A 71 -7.45 -5.60 13.99
CA ARG A 71 -8.20 -5.78 12.73
C ARG A 71 -9.61 -6.32 12.91
N THR A 72 -9.84 -7.12 13.96
CA THR A 72 -11.16 -7.73 14.26
C THR A 72 -11.97 -6.96 15.29
N ASN A 73 -11.46 -5.86 15.84
CA ASN A 73 -12.03 -5.21 17.03
C ASN A 73 -12.30 -6.23 18.16
N GLY A 74 -11.42 -7.22 18.30
CA GLY A 74 -11.52 -8.28 19.32
C GLY A 74 -12.63 -9.31 19.11
N ARG A 75 -13.18 -9.45 17.89
CA ARG A 75 -14.17 -10.50 17.55
C ARG A 75 -13.51 -11.67 16.80
N PRO A 76 -12.99 -12.69 17.52
CA PRO A 76 -12.34 -13.84 16.90
C PRO A 76 -13.39 -14.68 16.15
N GLY A 77 -13.11 -14.98 14.89
CA GLY A 77 -13.99 -15.76 14.02
C GLY A 77 -13.24 -16.24 12.78
N PHE A 78 -13.96 -16.56 11.70
CA PHE A 78 -13.40 -16.99 10.41
C PHE A 78 -12.24 -16.10 9.89
N TYR A 79 -12.25 -14.83 10.26
CA TYR A 79 -11.22 -13.86 9.93
C TYR A 79 -9.83 -14.24 10.47
N GLU A 80 -9.74 -14.93 11.62
CA GLU A 80 -8.44 -15.33 12.16
C GLU A 80 -7.73 -16.36 11.28
N ALA A 81 -8.48 -17.38 10.83
CA ALA A 81 -7.95 -18.39 9.92
C ALA A 81 -7.50 -17.74 8.59
N LYS A 82 -8.28 -16.78 8.07
CA LYS A 82 -7.89 -16.00 6.88
C LYS A 82 -6.58 -15.23 7.13
N MET A 83 -6.46 -14.51 8.25
CA MET A 83 -5.27 -13.74 8.58
C MET A 83 -4.01 -14.63 8.68
N MET A 84 -4.13 -15.82 9.26
CA MET A 84 -3.02 -16.77 9.34
C MET A 84 -2.64 -17.32 7.95
N ALA A 85 -3.62 -17.59 7.09
CA ALA A 85 -3.37 -18.00 5.70
C ALA A 85 -2.70 -16.87 4.89
N ASP A 86 -3.19 -15.65 5.03
CA ASP A 86 -2.63 -14.46 4.39
C ASP A 86 -1.20 -14.18 4.88
N TYR A 87 -0.92 -14.39 6.17
CA TYR A 87 0.44 -14.26 6.70
C TYR A 87 1.42 -15.26 6.08
N LYS A 88 1.01 -16.50 5.84
CA LYS A 88 1.84 -17.47 5.11
C LYS A 88 2.12 -17.02 3.67
N ARG A 89 1.11 -16.46 2.99
CA ARG A 89 1.27 -15.90 1.64
C ARG A 89 2.20 -14.69 1.65
N LEU A 90 2.13 -13.83 2.66
CA LEU A 90 3.08 -12.73 2.86
C LEU A 90 4.52 -13.25 2.90
N LEU A 91 4.81 -14.27 3.72
CA LEU A 91 6.15 -14.82 3.84
C LEU A 91 6.65 -15.37 2.50
N LEU A 92 5.77 -16.00 1.72
CA LEU A 92 6.08 -16.45 0.36
C LEU A 92 6.44 -15.28 -0.57
N PHE A 93 5.61 -14.24 -0.61
CA PHE A 93 5.88 -13.05 -1.43
C PHE A 93 7.15 -12.32 -1.00
N ARG A 94 7.48 -12.34 0.30
CA ARG A 94 8.74 -11.78 0.80
C ARG A 94 9.94 -12.57 0.32
N GLY A 95 9.89 -13.90 0.39
CA GLY A 95 10.94 -14.77 -0.12
C GLY A 95 11.16 -14.58 -1.63
N GLN A 96 10.08 -14.51 -2.41
CA GLN A 96 10.15 -14.22 -3.86
C GLN A 96 10.83 -12.89 -4.16
N ARG A 97 10.56 -11.84 -3.36
CA ARG A 97 11.24 -10.55 -3.48
C ARG A 97 12.74 -10.68 -3.21
N GLU A 98 13.13 -11.37 -2.13
CA GLU A 98 14.53 -11.56 -1.77
C GLU A 98 15.29 -12.34 -2.84
N ASP A 99 14.68 -13.38 -3.39
CA ASP A 99 15.23 -14.14 -4.52
C ASP A 99 15.44 -13.24 -5.74
N LEU A 100 14.46 -12.40 -6.06
CA LEU A 100 14.57 -11.44 -7.16
C LEU A 100 15.71 -10.43 -6.93
N GLU A 101 15.80 -9.86 -5.72
CA GLU A 101 16.85 -8.91 -5.37
C GLU A 101 18.25 -9.55 -5.48
N ARG A 102 18.41 -10.79 -4.99
CA ARG A 102 19.66 -11.57 -5.14
C ARG A 102 20.00 -11.85 -6.60
N ASN A 103 19.04 -12.32 -7.39
CA ASN A 103 19.25 -12.64 -8.81
C ASN A 103 19.70 -11.41 -9.61
N VAL A 104 19.10 -10.24 -9.35
CA VAL A 104 19.50 -8.98 -9.99
C VAL A 104 20.92 -8.58 -9.59
N GLN A 105 21.29 -8.75 -8.32
CA GLN A 105 22.64 -8.46 -7.84
C GLN A 105 23.68 -9.41 -8.47
N GLU A 106 23.38 -10.70 -8.56
CA GLU A 106 24.27 -11.70 -9.17
C GLU A 106 24.45 -11.44 -10.67
N GLN A 107 23.37 -11.15 -11.41
CA GLN A 107 23.45 -10.82 -12.84
C GLN A 107 24.29 -9.57 -13.12
N GLN A 108 24.27 -8.58 -12.22
CA GLN A 108 25.12 -7.39 -12.32
C GLN A 108 26.61 -7.71 -12.17
N CYS A 109 26.98 -8.73 -11.39
CA CYS A 109 28.36 -9.18 -11.28
C CYS A 109 28.87 -9.86 -12.57
N PHE A 110 27.99 -10.34 -13.45
CA PHE A 110 28.35 -11.04 -14.68
C PHE A 110 28.10 -10.24 -15.97
N GLN A 111 27.26 -9.21 -15.96
CA GLN A 111 26.91 -8.43 -17.16
C GLN A 111 26.98 -6.92 -16.90
N CYS A 112 28.04 -6.27 -17.39
CA CYS A 112 28.27 -4.82 -17.31
C CYS A 112 27.32 -3.95 -18.16
N ILE A 113 26.19 -4.46 -18.69
CA ILE A 113 25.47 -3.80 -19.80
C ILE A 113 23.98 -3.50 -19.54
N ASN A 114 23.33 -4.03 -18.50
CA ASN A 114 21.95 -3.65 -18.18
C ASN A 114 21.79 -3.17 -16.73
N ASN A 115 21.90 -1.85 -16.54
CA ASN A 115 21.70 -1.12 -15.28
C ASN A 115 20.22 -1.08 -14.84
N LYS A 116 19.52 -2.21 -14.78
CA LYS A 116 18.20 -2.29 -14.14
C LYS A 116 18.39 -2.55 -12.65
N LYS A 117 18.90 -1.55 -11.93
CA LYS A 117 19.02 -1.63 -10.47
C LYS A 117 17.62 -1.49 -9.87
N LEU A 118 17.13 -2.53 -9.20
CA LEU A 118 15.95 -2.41 -8.36
C LEU A 118 16.20 -1.32 -7.31
N LYS A 119 15.27 -0.37 -7.19
CA LYS A 119 15.40 0.71 -6.22
C LYS A 119 15.20 0.12 -4.83
N PRO A 120 16.19 0.19 -3.91
CA PRO A 120 16.01 -0.35 -2.57
C PRO A 120 14.76 0.23 -1.91
N LEU A 121 13.99 -0.64 -1.25
CA LEU A 121 12.83 -0.20 -0.50
C LEU A 121 13.25 0.76 0.60
N THR A 122 12.49 1.85 0.73
CA THR A 122 12.69 2.78 1.83
C THR A 122 12.25 2.10 3.13
N ILE A 123 13.19 1.99 4.06
CA ILE A 123 12.95 1.43 5.39
C ILE A 123 12.44 2.54 6.30
N LEU A 124 11.29 2.33 6.93
CA LEU A 124 10.79 3.23 7.96
C LEU A 124 11.61 3.09 9.24
N ARG A 125 11.86 4.21 9.91
CA ARG A 125 12.50 4.19 11.23
C ARG A 125 11.58 3.54 12.26
N GLU A 126 12.18 3.07 13.36
CA GLU A 126 11.41 2.39 14.39
C GLU A 126 10.40 3.32 15.07
N ASP A 127 10.76 4.57 15.32
CA ASP A 127 9.95 5.59 15.98
C ASP A 127 9.06 6.40 15.01
N ASP A 128 8.95 5.95 13.77
CA ASP A 128 8.25 6.70 12.73
C ASP A 128 6.72 6.75 12.96
N TRP A 129 6.15 7.95 12.85
CA TRP A 129 4.72 8.20 13.03
C TRP A 129 3.84 7.51 11.97
N TYR A 130 4.43 7.13 10.83
CA TYR A 130 3.69 6.63 9.68
C TYR A 130 3.16 5.20 9.87
N TRP A 131 3.72 4.45 10.81
CA TRP A 131 3.30 3.08 11.11
C TRP A 131 1.83 3.00 11.57
N GLY A 132 1.07 2.12 10.92
CA GLY A 132 -0.36 1.89 11.20
C GLY A 132 -1.29 2.98 10.68
N THR A 133 -0.78 4.01 10.00
CA THR A 133 -1.62 5.11 9.51
C THR A 133 -2.58 4.65 8.42
N LYS A 134 -3.72 5.34 8.31
CA LYS A 134 -4.70 5.11 7.24
C LYS A 134 -4.06 5.20 5.85
N GLN A 135 -3.17 6.17 5.65
CA GLN A 135 -2.48 6.36 4.38
C GLN A 135 -1.57 5.18 4.03
N GLN A 136 -0.85 4.63 5.02
CA GLN A 136 -0.03 3.43 4.84
C GLN A 136 -0.91 2.23 4.46
N LEU A 137 -2.03 2.04 5.16
CA LEU A 137 -2.95 0.94 4.89
C LEU A 137 -3.64 1.04 3.53
N ARG A 138 -3.93 2.25 3.02
CA ARG A 138 -4.45 2.45 1.65
C ARG A 138 -3.49 1.92 0.59
N CYS A 139 -2.19 2.20 0.73
CA CYS A 139 -1.17 1.63 -0.14
C CYS A 139 -1.12 0.10 0.01
N GLY A 140 -1.15 -0.38 1.25
CA GLY A 140 -1.16 -1.80 1.56
C GLY A 140 -2.35 -2.56 0.97
N GLU A 141 -3.55 -1.98 0.92
CA GLU A 141 -4.73 -2.62 0.32
C GLU A 141 -4.54 -2.90 -1.17
N ILE A 142 -4.06 -1.92 -1.92
CA ILE A 142 -3.83 -2.08 -3.37
C ILE A 142 -2.83 -3.22 -3.63
N ILE A 143 -1.77 -3.31 -2.82
CA ILE A 143 -0.79 -4.39 -2.89
C ILE A 143 -1.45 -5.73 -2.54
N ALA A 144 -2.18 -5.77 -1.43
CA ALA A 144 -2.82 -6.96 -0.89
C ALA A 144 -3.88 -7.55 -1.84
N ASP A 145 -4.73 -6.69 -2.41
CA ASP A 145 -5.75 -7.06 -3.39
C ASP A 145 -5.10 -7.61 -4.66
N THR A 146 -4.07 -6.93 -5.17
CA THR A 146 -3.35 -7.36 -6.38
C THR A 146 -2.70 -8.73 -6.21
N LEU A 147 -2.19 -9.02 -5.02
CA LEU A 147 -1.55 -10.29 -4.66
C LEU A 147 -2.54 -11.38 -4.25
N GLY A 148 -3.83 -11.16 -4.52
CA GLY A 148 -4.92 -12.13 -4.38
C GLY A 148 -5.68 -12.02 -3.07
N GLY A 149 -6.00 -10.78 -2.66
CA GLY A 149 -6.95 -10.47 -1.58
C GLY A 149 -6.42 -10.73 -0.16
N LEU A 150 -5.15 -10.39 0.09
CA LEU A 150 -4.59 -10.43 1.46
C LEU A 150 -5.23 -9.34 2.35
N ASP A 151 -5.02 -9.41 3.66
CA ASP A 151 -5.30 -8.23 4.49
C ASP A 151 -4.32 -7.07 4.20
N PRO A 152 -4.80 -5.81 4.15
CA PRO A 152 -3.97 -4.63 3.87
C PRO A 152 -2.73 -4.49 4.76
N VAL A 153 -2.77 -4.97 6.02
CA VAL A 153 -1.58 -4.94 6.89
C VAL A 153 -0.42 -5.74 6.32
N PHE A 154 -0.69 -6.80 5.56
CA PHE A 154 0.35 -7.59 4.93
C PHE A 154 0.92 -6.88 3.69
N GLY A 155 0.10 -6.11 2.96
CA GLY A 155 0.61 -5.18 1.95
C GLY A 155 1.51 -4.10 2.56
N VAL A 156 1.18 -3.61 3.76
CA VAL A 156 2.05 -2.69 4.52
C VAL A 156 3.39 -3.35 4.88
N LEU A 157 3.40 -4.60 5.34
CA LEU A 157 4.65 -5.30 5.64
C LEU A 157 5.51 -5.53 4.39
N LEU A 158 4.89 -5.65 3.21
CA LEU A 158 5.59 -5.71 1.93
C LEU A 158 6.16 -4.34 1.53
N HIS A 159 5.42 -3.25 1.69
CA HIS A 159 5.90 -1.91 1.33
C HIS A 159 5.68 -0.89 2.46
N PRO A 160 6.51 -0.91 3.52
CA PRO A 160 6.26 -0.11 4.72
C PRO A 160 6.16 1.39 4.46
N ALA A 161 7.08 1.94 3.66
CA ALA A 161 7.10 3.36 3.34
C ALA A 161 6.17 3.77 2.20
N GLY A 162 5.40 2.84 1.63
CA GLY A 162 4.54 3.11 0.48
C GLY A 162 3.40 4.07 0.84
N GLY A 163 3.18 5.06 -0.03
CA GLY A 163 2.15 6.08 0.16
C GLY A 163 2.56 7.21 1.11
N ARG A 164 3.80 7.20 1.63
CA ARG A 164 4.28 8.17 2.62
C ARG A 164 4.42 9.54 2.01
N THR A 165 3.87 10.55 2.67
CA THR A 165 4.04 11.95 2.33
C THR A 165 3.90 12.81 3.58
N GLU A 166 4.65 13.91 3.67
CA GLU A 166 4.55 14.85 4.78
C GLU A 166 3.18 15.55 4.86
N LEU A 167 2.40 15.50 3.78
CA LEU A 167 1.00 15.95 3.76
C LEU A 167 0.09 15.05 4.61
N ALA A 168 0.46 13.78 4.81
CA ALA A 168 -0.27 12.84 5.67
C ALA A 168 0.15 12.92 7.14
N ASN A 169 1.15 13.75 7.47
CA ASN A 169 1.72 13.83 8.82
C ASN A 169 0.78 14.58 9.77
N PRO A 170 0.17 13.91 10.77
CA PRO A 170 -0.77 14.57 11.67
C PRO A 170 -0.11 15.61 12.58
N ASN A 171 1.22 15.55 12.73
CA ASN A 171 1.98 16.51 13.53
C ASN A 171 2.39 17.76 12.72
N ASN A 172 2.15 17.75 11.41
CA ASN A 172 2.51 18.87 10.55
C ASN A 172 1.43 19.97 10.58
N LYS A 173 1.62 20.93 11.50
CA LYS A 173 0.68 22.04 11.72
C LYS A 173 0.55 22.99 10.52
N GLN A 174 1.48 22.96 9.58
CA GLN A 174 1.48 23.80 8.37
C GLN A 174 0.36 23.43 7.39
N PHE A 175 -0.19 22.21 7.49
CA PHE A 175 -1.22 21.69 6.58
C PHE A 175 -2.59 21.51 7.27
N ARG A 176 -2.88 22.29 8.33
CA ARG A 176 -4.24 22.38 8.90
C ARG A 176 -5.16 23.12 7.93
N ILE A 177 -5.65 22.38 6.96
CA ILE A 177 -6.25 22.91 5.75
C ILE A 177 -7.76 22.66 5.74
N THR A 178 -8.53 23.66 5.29
CA THR A 178 -10.00 23.60 5.18
C THR A 178 -10.46 23.97 3.76
N GLY A 179 -11.64 23.50 3.36
CA GLY A 179 -12.20 23.81 2.04
C GLY A 179 -11.41 23.19 0.88
N LYS A 180 -11.30 23.92 -0.25
CA LYS A 180 -10.74 23.41 -1.53
C LYS A 180 -9.31 22.86 -1.43
N GLU A 181 -8.50 23.41 -0.54
CA GLU A 181 -7.14 22.94 -0.33
C GLU A 181 -7.12 21.51 0.28
N LYS A 182 -8.18 21.12 1.03
CA LYS A 182 -8.32 19.76 1.58
C LYS A 182 -8.53 18.76 0.45
N ASP A 183 -9.39 19.08 -0.51
CA ASP A 183 -9.70 18.20 -1.64
C ASP A 183 -8.46 17.96 -2.51
N GLU A 184 -7.61 18.98 -2.65
CA GLU A 184 -6.33 18.86 -3.36
C GLU A 184 -5.33 17.99 -2.60
N ILE A 185 -5.25 18.12 -1.28
CA ILE A 185 -4.44 17.20 -0.45
C ILE A 185 -4.95 15.78 -0.58
N ASP A 186 -6.26 15.56 -0.42
CA ASP A 186 -6.84 14.22 -0.51
C ASP A 186 -6.55 13.58 -1.87
N ALA A 187 -6.65 14.34 -2.96
CA ALA A 187 -6.27 13.87 -4.30
C ALA A 187 -4.80 13.45 -4.36
N ILE A 188 -3.90 14.23 -3.76
CA ILE A 188 -2.48 13.90 -3.66
C ILE A 188 -2.27 12.65 -2.80
N LEU A 189 -3.01 12.48 -1.69
CA LEU A 189 -2.91 11.32 -0.82
C LEU A 189 -3.32 10.04 -1.56
N TYR A 190 -4.49 10.01 -2.21
CA TYR A 190 -4.93 8.84 -2.98
C TYR A 190 -3.99 8.55 -4.15
N HIS A 191 -3.52 9.60 -4.83
CA HIS A 191 -2.52 9.46 -5.88
C HIS A 191 -1.25 8.79 -5.35
N THR A 192 -0.67 9.30 -4.27
CA THR A 192 0.61 8.82 -3.71
C THR A 192 0.51 7.36 -3.27
N ALA A 193 -0.57 6.97 -2.58
CA ALA A 193 -0.78 5.59 -2.17
C ALA A 193 -0.88 4.63 -3.38
N THR A 194 -1.69 5.00 -4.38
CA THR A 194 -1.88 4.18 -5.58
C THR A 194 -0.61 4.08 -6.42
N HIS A 195 0.08 5.20 -6.55
CA HIS A 195 1.31 5.34 -7.31
C HIS A 195 2.42 4.45 -6.76
N ASP A 196 2.70 4.54 -5.46
CA ASP A 196 3.73 3.74 -4.81
C ASP A 196 3.37 2.25 -4.83
N ALA A 197 2.10 1.89 -4.57
CA ALA A 197 1.64 0.51 -4.64
C ALA A 197 1.84 -0.11 -6.03
N CYS A 198 1.41 0.59 -7.09
CA CYS A 198 1.52 0.09 -8.45
C CYS A 198 2.98 0.04 -8.93
N GLY A 199 3.81 0.99 -8.50
CA GLY A 199 5.26 0.95 -8.71
C GLY A 199 5.90 -0.27 -8.07
N TYR A 200 5.63 -0.49 -6.78
CA TYR A 200 6.12 -1.64 -6.02
C TYR A 200 5.73 -2.97 -6.68
N LEU A 201 4.45 -3.15 -7.01
CA LEU A 201 3.96 -4.37 -7.66
C LEU A 201 4.66 -4.64 -8.99
N ASN A 202 4.89 -3.59 -9.78
CA ASN A 202 5.51 -3.73 -11.09
C ASN A 202 7.01 -4.04 -10.98
N GLU A 203 7.71 -3.42 -10.03
CA GLU A 203 9.13 -3.61 -9.83
C GLU A 203 9.47 -4.97 -9.19
N TYR A 204 8.69 -5.38 -8.18
CA TYR A 204 9.04 -6.52 -7.32
C TYR A 204 8.25 -7.79 -7.59
N HIS A 205 7.07 -7.67 -8.18
CA HIS A 205 6.19 -8.81 -8.46
C HIS A 205 5.91 -8.99 -9.95
N TYR A 206 6.42 -8.09 -10.81
CA TYR A 206 6.08 -8.02 -12.23
C TYR A 206 4.57 -8.00 -12.49
N MET A 207 3.84 -7.38 -11.56
CA MET A 207 2.38 -7.31 -11.55
C MET A 207 1.94 -5.86 -11.52
N GLY A 208 0.69 -5.60 -11.91
CA GLY A 208 0.15 -4.26 -11.83
C GLY A 208 0.35 -3.45 -13.11
N PRO A 209 -0.21 -2.24 -13.16
CA PRO A 209 -0.07 -1.34 -14.31
C PRO A 209 1.19 -0.46 -14.25
N GLY A 210 1.99 -0.55 -13.18
CA GLY A 210 3.12 0.35 -12.92
C GLY A 210 2.66 1.78 -12.57
N TYR A 211 3.57 2.73 -12.67
CA TYR A 211 3.32 4.14 -12.31
C TYR A 211 2.28 4.82 -13.21
N ASN A 212 2.09 4.35 -14.44
CA ASN A 212 0.96 4.74 -15.30
C ASN A 212 -0.30 3.91 -14.98
N TYR A 213 -0.77 3.96 -13.74
CA TYR A 213 -1.84 3.08 -13.30
C TYR A 213 -3.19 3.34 -13.97
N LEU A 214 -3.42 4.54 -14.50
CA LEU A 214 -4.59 4.85 -15.32
C LEU A 214 -4.48 4.34 -16.76
N GLY A 215 -3.31 3.87 -17.19
CA GLY A 215 -3.10 3.42 -18.58
C GLY A 215 -3.31 4.54 -19.60
N THR A 216 -2.93 5.77 -19.26
CA THR A 216 -3.05 6.90 -20.20
C THR A 216 -2.16 6.65 -21.41
N ILE A 217 -2.70 6.78 -22.61
CA ILE A 217 -2.01 6.48 -23.89
C ILE A 217 -0.87 7.48 -24.13
N LEU A 218 -1.08 8.76 -23.78
CA LEU A 218 -0.10 9.82 -23.96
C LEU A 218 0.67 10.06 -22.65
N THR A 219 1.78 9.34 -22.47
CA THR A 219 2.75 9.64 -21.40
C THR A 219 4.13 9.93 -22.00
N VAL A 220 4.81 10.93 -21.45
CA VAL A 220 6.20 11.25 -21.80
C VAL A 220 7.16 10.17 -21.27
N PHE A 221 6.77 9.49 -20.19
CA PHE A 221 7.59 8.50 -19.51
C PHE A 221 6.98 7.09 -19.62
N PRO A 222 7.81 6.03 -19.71
CA PRO A 222 7.38 4.64 -19.56
C PRO A 222 6.74 4.36 -18.20
N THR A 223 5.90 3.31 -18.11
CA THR A 223 5.16 2.95 -16.90
C THR A 223 6.04 2.52 -15.72
N CYS A 224 7.29 2.15 -15.96
CA CYS A 224 8.28 1.86 -14.91
C CYS A 224 8.95 3.11 -14.33
N ILE A 225 8.62 4.31 -14.83
CA ILE A 225 9.19 5.57 -14.33
C ILE A 225 8.16 6.28 -13.42
N PRO A 226 8.54 6.69 -12.20
CA PRO A 226 7.66 7.38 -11.25
C PRO A 226 6.93 8.61 -11.81
N GLN A 227 7.49 9.30 -12.79
CA GLN A 227 6.88 10.50 -13.37
C GLN A 227 5.74 10.17 -14.35
N SER A 228 5.57 8.91 -14.74
CA SER A 228 4.59 8.50 -15.75
C SER A 228 3.14 8.67 -15.27
N GLY A 229 2.28 9.23 -16.13
CA GLY A 229 0.84 9.35 -15.89
C GLY A 229 0.43 10.29 -14.75
N ARG A 230 1.37 10.96 -14.07
CA ARG A 230 1.15 11.72 -12.84
C ARG A 230 0.06 12.79 -12.95
N LEU A 231 0.09 13.61 -14.02
CA LEU A 231 -0.88 14.69 -14.20
C LEU A 231 -2.31 14.14 -14.38
N ALA A 232 -2.48 13.15 -15.25
CA ALA A 232 -3.76 12.52 -15.49
C ALA A 232 -4.30 11.84 -14.23
N ALA A 233 -3.42 11.21 -13.45
CA ALA A 233 -3.76 10.61 -12.17
C ALA A 233 -4.27 11.63 -11.15
N LEU A 234 -3.58 12.76 -10.97
CA LEU A 234 -4.04 13.82 -10.09
C LEU A 234 -5.38 14.41 -10.53
N MET A 235 -5.59 14.60 -11.84
CA MET A 235 -6.88 15.06 -12.38
C MET A 235 -8.01 14.06 -12.13
N PHE A 236 -7.74 12.76 -12.26
CA PHE A 236 -8.71 11.70 -11.96
C PHE A 236 -9.16 11.75 -10.51
N TRP A 237 -8.22 11.77 -9.55
CA TRP A 237 -8.56 11.82 -8.13
C TRP A 237 -9.27 13.12 -7.74
N LYS A 238 -8.82 14.26 -8.28
CA LYS A 238 -9.51 15.54 -8.08
C LYS A 238 -10.93 15.50 -8.62
N LYS A 239 -11.16 14.89 -9.78
CA LYS A 239 -12.52 14.70 -10.32
C LYS A 239 -13.34 13.84 -9.39
N LEU A 240 -12.85 12.66 -9.02
CA LEU A 240 -13.57 11.67 -8.21
C LEU A 240 -13.95 12.21 -6.82
N ILE A 241 -13.05 12.95 -6.15
CA ILE A 241 -13.33 13.56 -4.84
C ILE A 241 -14.44 14.62 -4.93
N ASN A 242 -14.52 15.32 -6.07
CA ASN A 242 -15.52 16.35 -6.31
C ASN A 242 -16.79 15.80 -6.99
N GLU A 243 -16.87 14.50 -7.27
CA GLU A 243 -18.11 13.92 -7.78
C GLU A 243 -19.17 13.97 -6.68
N PRO A 244 -20.38 14.48 -6.98
CA PRO A 244 -21.45 14.52 -6.00
C PRO A 244 -21.73 13.09 -5.53
N ASP A 245 -21.88 12.88 -4.21
CA ASP A 245 -22.30 11.61 -3.62
C ASP A 245 -23.58 11.14 -4.35
N THR A 246 -23.44 10.24 -5.32
CA THR A 246 -24.59 9.55 -5.87
C THR A 246 -25.19 8.73 -4.73
N PRO A 247 -26.48 8.90 -4.40
CA PRO A 247 -27.12 8.04 -3.42
C PRO A 247 -26.91 6.60 -3.90
N PHE A 248 -26.31 5.78 -3.05
CA PHE A 248 -26.04 4.37 -3.32
C PHE A 248 -27.38 3.66 -3.61
N GLU A 249 -27.70 3.42 -4.87
CA GLU A 249 -28.64 2.37 -5.28
C GLU A 249 -27.82 1.09 -5.49
N TYR A 250 -27.58 0.32 -4.44
CA TYR A 250 -27.36 -1.14 -4.49
C TYR A 250 -27.67 -1.76 -3.13
#